data_AF-A0A238Y2V8-F1
#
_entry.id   AF-A0A238Y2V8-F1
#
_cell.length_a   1.000
_cell.length_b   1.000
_cell.length_c   1.000
_cell.angle_alpha   90.00
_cell.angle_beta   90.00
_cell.angle_gamma   90.00
#
_symmetry.space_group_name_H-M   'P 1'
#
loop_
_entity.id
_entity.type
_entity.pdbx_description
1 polymer ?
#
loop_
_entity_poly.entity_id
_entity_poly.type
_entity_poly.pdbx_seq_one_letter_code
_entity_poly.pdbx_strand_id
1 'polypeptide(L)'
;MELHPLDRRSATDGSARRIGFFGAHRSGKTTVATLVADRLADRTHVSVLGSAGAFVDSESDRGTPDRSGLDIEWTVVDADAGPEPFDRCVGSLDTAFVVVTPDTLDTVSAYEEIATGYDTDLFLIVTRMRQADRELIRAFDGPEVAEYVYEDAAIPRAMEADEIPTLEDRTVEAVLIEALQPDRLEPDAALDALEARRRSVVNVEVTDRSQADAVMNMFENAGHLTAYYGCNCTYHDGHVLARMP
;
A
#
# COMPACT_ATOMS: atom_id res chain seq x y z
N MET A 1 11.45 -25.57 28.21
CA MET A 1 11.20 -25.85 26.78
C MET A 1 9.72 -25.58 26.58
N GLU A 2 9.40 -24.29 26.45
CA GLU A 2 8.03 -23.80 26.31
C GLU A 2 7.82 -23.45 24.83
N LEU A 3 6.80 -24.06 24.23
CA LEU A 3 6.35 -23.78 22.89
C LEU A 3 5.49 -22.52 22.95
N HIS A 4 5.97 -21.44 22.31
CA HIS A 4 5.15 -20.26 22.03
C HIS A 4 4.06 -20.63 21.01
N PRO A 5 2.82 -20.14 21.17
CA PRO A 5 1.76 -20.38 20.18
C PRO A 5 1.94 -19.42 19.00
N LEU A 6 2.37 -19.96 17.86
CA LEU A 6 2.24 -19.35 16.54
C LEU A 6 0.77 -19.38 16.08
N ASP A 7 0.42 -18.33 15.35
CA ASP A 7 -0.63 -18.27 14.33
C ASP A 7 -2.06 -18.63 14.72
N ARG A 8 -2.81 -17.59 15.09
CA ARG A 8 -4.24 -17.48 14.78
C ARG A 8 -4.57 -16.10 14.20
N ARG A 9 -3.90 -15.70 13.12
CA ARG A 9 -4.61 -14.89 12.12
C ARG A 9 -5.53 -15.87 11.37
N SER A 10 -6.84 -15.71 11.58
CA SER A 10 -7.85 -16.39 10.76
C SER A 10 -7.46 -16.21 9.31
N ALA A 11 -7.38 -17.29 8.54
CA ALA A 11 -7.21 -17.23 7.10
C ALA A 11 -8.36 -16.40 6.54
N THR A 12 -8.13 -15.10 6.35
CA THR A 12 -8.92 -14.28 5.45
C THR A 12 -8.85 -14.99 4.11
N ASP A 13 -10.01 -15.12 3.47
CA ASP A 13 -10.10 -15.65 2.11
C ASP A 13 -9.09 -14.85 1.29
N GLY A 14 -8.00 -15.50 0.85
CA GLY A 14 -6.76 -14.82 0.46
C GLY A 14 -6.85 -13.97 -0.81
N SER A 15 -8.08 -13.81 -1.32
CA SER A 15 -8.49 -12.99 -2.44
C SER A 15 -8.92 -11.58 -2.03
N ALA A 16 -9.24 -11.29 -0.77
CA ALA A 16 -9.69 -9.95 -0.35
C ALA A 16 -8.70 -9.30 0.62
N ARG A 17 -8.36 -8.03 0.38
CA ARG A 17 -7.47 -7.21 1.21
C ARG A 17 -8.10 -5.88 1.58
N ARG A 18 -7.91 -5.45 2.82
CA ARG A 18 -8.43 -4.19 3.36
C ARG A 18 -7.30 -3.33 3.88
N ILE A 19 -7.10 -2.17 3.26
CA ILE A 19 -6.11 -1.16 3.68
C ILE A 19 -6.82 0.12 4.10
N GLY A 20 -6.23 0.87 5.04
CA GLY A 20 -6.82 2.13 5.51
C GLY A 20 -5.83 3.28 5.60
N PHE A 21 -6.32 4.48 5.29
CA PHE A 21 -5.60 5.75 5.34
C PHE A 21 -6.17 6.63 6.46
N PHE A 22 -5.36 6.92 7.46
CA PHE A 22 -5.70 7.64 8.70
C PHE A 22 -4.80 8.87 8.87
N GLY A 23 -5.09 9.71 9.88
CA GLY A 23 -4.33 10.94 10.09
C GLY A 23 -5.18 12.17 10.38
N ALA A 24 -4.49 13.25 10.74
CA ALA A 24 -5.10 14.51 11.17
C ALA A 24 -5.93 15.20 10.07
N HIS A 25 -6.71 16.21 10.48
CA HIS A 25 -7.48 17.02 9.54
C HIS A 25 -6.53 17.68 8.52
N ARG A 26 -6.91 17.66 7.23
CA ARG A 26 -6.09 18.15 6.11
C ARG A 26 -4.74 17.46 5.93
N SER A 27 -4.46 16.29 6.50
CA SER A 27 -3.17 15.61 6.27
C SER A 27 -2.98 15.04 4.85
N GLY A 28 -4.01 15.05 4.01
CA GLY A 28 -3.94 14.52 2.63
C GLY A 28 -4.47 13.08 2.46
N LYS A 29 -5.11 12.50 3.49
CA LYS A 29 -5.70 11.15 3.45
C LYS A 29 -6.48 10.85 2.18
N THR A 30 -7.52 11.63 1.90
CA THR A 30 -8.40 11.42 0.74
C THR A 30 -7.62 11.46 -0.56
N THR A 31 -6.66 12.37 -0.72
CA THR A 31 -5.80 12.42 -1.90
C THR A 31 -5.00 11.13 -2.07
N VAL A 32 -4.34 10.66 -1.01
CA VAL A 32 -3.55 9.41 -1.05
C VAL A 32 -4.45 8.21 -1.32
N ALA A 33 -5.60 8.12 -0.64
CA ALA A 33 -6.56 7.05 -0.83
C ALA A 33 -7.11 7.01 -2.27
N THR A 34 -7.42 8.17 -2.86
CA THR A 34 -7.83 8.29 -4.26
C THR A 34 -6.74 7.79 -5.21
N LEU A 35 -5.49 8.23 -5.03
CA LEU A 35 -4.36 7.81 -5.89
C LEU A 35 -4.11 6.30 -5.82
N VAL A 36 -4.16 5.72 -4.61
CA VAL A 36 -3.97 4.28 -4.42
C VAL A 36 -5.11 3.48 -5.04
N ALA A 37 -6.35 3.89 -4.75
CA ALA A 37 -7.54 3.21 -5.28
C ALA A 37 -7.60 3.28 -6.81
N ASP A 38 -7.26 4.42 -7.41
CA ASP A 38 -7.14 4.61 -8.85
C ASP A 38 -6.17 3.60 -9.48
N ARG A 39 -4.97 3.49 -8.92
CA ARG A 39 -3.93 2.57 -9.43
C ARG A 39 -4.30 1.10 -9.26
N LEU A 40 -5.00 0.77 -8.18
CA LEU A 40 -5.52 -0.58 -7.97
C LEU A 40 -6.64 -0.91 -8.96
N ALA A 41 -7.52 0.05 -9.27
CA ALA A 41 -8.66 -0.15 -10.17
C ALA A 41 -8.23 -0.48 -11.61
N ASP A 42 -7.04 -0.06 -12.03
CA ASP A 42 -6.48 -0.43 -13.33
C ASP A 42 -6.18 -1.93 -13.48
N ARG A 43 -5.97 -2.64 -12.37
CA ARG A 43 -5.46 -4.02 -12.36
C ARG A 43 -6.41 -5.04 -11.72
N THR A 44 -7.35 -4.58 -10.91
CA THR A 44 -8.22 -5.45 -10.12
C THR A 44 -9.49 -4.74 -9.63
N HIS A 45 -10.40 -5.48 -8.98
CA HIS A 45 -11.59 -4.92 -8.37
C HIS A 45 -11.24 -4.19 -7.07
N VAL A 46 -11.73 -2.95 -6.93
CA VAL A 46 -11.52 -2.09 -5.77
C VAL A 46 -12.85 -1.55 -5.29
N SER A 47 -13.07 -1.61 -3.99
CA SER A 47 -14.16 -0.91 -3.30
C SER A 47 -13.56 0.17 -2.40
N VAL A 48 -14.04 1.40 -2.53
CA VAL A 48 -13.55 2.53 -1.75
C VAL A 48 -14.60 2.94 -0.73
N LEU A 49 -14.19 3.08 0.54
CA LEU A 49 -15.04 3.54 1.63
C LEU A 49 -14.56 4.92 2.07
N GLY A 50 -15.47 5.89 2.14
CA GLY A 50 -15.16 7.26 2.53
C GLY A 50 -15.14 8.23 1.34
N SER A 51 -14.55 9.41 1.53
CA SER A 51 -14.63 10.51 0.55
C SER A 51 -13.93 10.19 -0.76
N ALA A 52 -12.86 9.40 -0.73
CA ALA A 52 -12.13 8.96 -1.93
C ALA A 52 -13.01 8.20 -2.93
N GLY A 53 -14.10 7.55 -2.51
CA GLY A 53 -14.99 6.80 -3.41
C GLY A 53 -15.66 7.67 -4.46
N ALA A 54 -15.91 8.95 -4.16
CA ALA A 54 -16.49 9.89 -5.11
C ALA A 54 -15.60 10.15 -6.35
N PHE A 55 -14.29 9.91 -6.25
CA PHE A 55 -13.33 10.12 -7.33
C PHE A 55 -13.11 8.88 -8.20
N VAL A 56 -13.22 7.68 -7.61
CA VAL A 56 -12.87 6.43 -8.30
C VAL A 56 -14.11 5.73 -8.86
N ASP A 57 -15.25 5.80 -8.17
CA ASP A 57 -16.52 5.21 -8.64
C ASP A 57 -17.16 6.01 -9.80
N SER A 58 -16.71 7.24 -10.03
CA SER A 58 -17.26 8.16 -11.03
C SER A 58 -16.79 7.90 -12.46
N GLU A 59 -15.77 7.06 -12.67
CA GLU A 59 -15.39 6.58 -14.00
C GLU A 59 -16.17 5.33 -14.41
N SER A 60 -17.47 5.51 -14.68
CA SER A 60 -18.34 4.51 -15.32
C SER A 60 -17.93 4.10 -16.75
N ASP A 61 -16.74 4.48 -17.21
CA ASP A 61 -16.16 4.20 -18.53
C ASP A 61 -14.88 3.34 -18.48
N ARG A 62 -14.41 2.91 -17.31
CA ARG A 62 -13.33 1.91 -17.26
C ARG A 62 -13.87 0.60 -17.81
N GLY A 63 -13.35 0.19 -18.97
CA GLY A 63 -13.59 -1.14 -19.52
C GLY A 63 -13.24 -2.23 -18.49
N THR A 64 -13.66 -3.47 -18.74
CA THR A 64 -13.30 -4.60 -17.87
C THR A 64 -11.80 -4.56 -17.57
N PRO A 65 -11.40 -4.52 -16.28
CA PRO A 65 -9.99 -4.40 -15.92
C PRO A 65 -9.18 -5.48 -16.63
N ASP A 66 -7.99 -5.13 -17.11
CA ASP A 66 -7.07 -6.14 -17.61
C ASP A 66 -6.69 -7.01 -16.42
N ARG A 67 -7.26 -8.21 -16.34
CA ARG A 67 -7.07 -9.14 -15.20
C ARG A 67 -5.67 -9.76 -15.19
N SER A 68 -4.68 -9.09 -15.77
CA SER A 68 -3.26 -9.44 -15.79
C SER A 68 -2.57 -9.16 -14.45
N GLY A 69 -3.25 -9.48 -13.35
CA GLY A 69 -2.81 -9.17 -11.99
C GLY A 69 -2.97 -10.32 -11.01
N LEU A 70 -2.77 -10.05 -9.72
CA LEU A 70 -2.77 -11.05 -8.65
C LEU A 70 -4.17 -11.57 -8.27
N ASP A 71 -5.25 -11.11 -8.92
CA ASP A 71 -6.66 -11.43 -8.61
C ASP A 71 -7.03 -11.19 -7.13
N ILE A 72 -6.62 -10.01 -6.62
CA ILE A 72 -6.91 -9.58 -5.24
C ILE A 72 -7.97 -8.48 -5.28
N GLU A 73 -9.12 -8.72 -4.68
CA GLU A 73 -10.13 -7.71 -4.40
C GLU A 73 -9.67 -6.79 -3.27
N TRP A 74 -9.80 -5.47 -3.48
CA TRP A 74 -9.36 -4.48 -2.50
C TRP A 74 -10.53 -3.75 -1.87
N THR A 75 -10.40 -3.49 -0.58
CA THR A 75 -11.16 -2.45 0.11
C THR A 75 -10.19 -1.36 0.57
N VAL A 76 -10.34 -0.16 0.03
CA VAL A 76 -9.59 1.03 0.44
C VAL A 76 -10.45 1.86 1.39
N VAL A 77 -9.96 2.12 2.60
CA VAL A 77 -10.65 2.93 3.61
C VAL A 77 -10.02 4.33 3.68
N ASP A 78 -10.74 5.35 3.22
CA ASP A 78 -10.46 6.76 3.48
C ASP A 78 -11.19 7.19 4.75
N ALA A 79 -10.47 7.24 5.88
CA ALA A 79 -11.09 7.47 7.18
C ALA A 79 -11.26 8.96 7.51
N ASP A 80 -12.24 9.24 8.36
CA ASP A 80 -12.39 10.55 8.99
C ASP A 80 -11.10 10.95 9.75
N ALA A 81 -10.95 12.25 9.99
CA ALA A 81 -9.78 12.75 10.70
C ALA A 81 -9.77 12.35 12.18
N GLY A 82 -8.57 12.05 12.69
CA GLY A 82 -8.33 11.75 14.10
C GLY A 82 -8.02 10.28 14.38
N PRO A 83 -7.58 9.95 15.60
CA PRO A 83 -7.28 8.58 16.02
C PRO A 83 -8.54 7.75 16.32
N GLU A 84 -9.67 8.36 16.64
CA GLU A 84 -10.89 7.63 17.02
C GLU A 84 -11.47 6.78 15.87
N PRO A 85 -11.50 7.24 14.60
CA PRO A 85 -11.82 6.38 13.46
C PRO A 85 -10.87 5.20 13.30
N PHE A 86 -9.59 5.38 13.60
CA PHE A 86 -8.58 4.31 13.50
C PHE A 86 -8.84 3.21 14.53
N ASP A 87 -9.01 3.55 15.80
CA ASP A 87 -9.32 2.58 16.87
C ASP A 87 -10.58 1.73 16.56
N ARG A 88 -11.58 2.33 15.92
CA ARG A 88 -12.82 1.60 15.57
C ARG A 88 -12.63 0.53 14.49
N CYS A 89 -11.66 0.66 13.59
CA CYS A 89 -11.55 -0.22 12.43
C CYS A 89 -10.20 -0.94 12.28
N VAL A 90 -9.18 -0.60 13.07
CA VAL A 90 -7.82 -1.15 12.98
C VAL A 90 -7.80 -2.68 13.00
N GLY A 91 -8.59 -3.32 13.87
CA GLY A 91 -8.68 -4.79 13.96
C GLY A 91 -9.32 -5.48 12.75
N SER A 92 -9.79 -4.73 11.75
CA SER A 92 -10.33 -5.25 10.48
C SER A 92 -9.41 -5.00 9.28
N LEU A 93 -8.29 -4.31 9.47
CA LEU A 93 -7.35 -3.97 8.39
C LEU A 93 -6.27 -5.04 8.27
N ASP A 94 -5.83 -5.30 7.04
CA ASP A 94 -4.59 -6.02 6.78
C ASP A 94 -3.37 -5.11 6.98
N THR A 95 -3.48 -3.83 6.63
CA THR A 95 -2.42 -2.82 6.79
C THR A 95 -3.01 -1.43 7.03
N ALA A 96 -2.37 -0.64 7.88
CA ALA A 96 -2.76 0.74 8.17
C ALA A 96 -1.67 1.75 7.76
N PHE A 97 -2.10 2.84 7.13
CA PHE A 97 -1.27 3.98 6.76
C PHE A 97 -1.70 5.23 7.50
N VAL A 98 -0.77 5.87 8.22
CA VAL A 98 -0.98 7.20 8.80
C VAL A 98 -0.41 8.24 7.85
N VAL A 99 -1.30 9.01 7.26
CA VAL A 99 -0.98 10.11 6.37
C VAL A 99 -0.76 11.37 7.19
N VAL A 100 0.44 11.93 7.08
CA VAL A 100 0.91 13.09 7.85
C VAL A 100 1.53 14.14 6.93
N THR A 101 1.63 15.37 7.41
CA THR A 101 2.54 16.37 6.87
C THR A 101 3.74 16.56 7.81
N PRO A 102 4.85 17.17 7.36
CA PRO A 102 5.95 17.54 8.26
C PRO A 102 5.50 18.25 9.55
N ASP A 103 4.47 19.10 9.44
CA ASP A 103 3.90 19.87 10.57
C ASP A 103 3.02 19.04 11.53
N THR A 104 2.71 17.78 11.22
CA THR A 104 1.78 16.95 12.01
C THR A 104 2.38 15.61 12.45
N LEU A 105 3.72 15.48 12.43
CA LEU A 105 4.41 14.26 12.85
C LEU A 105 4.17 13.91 14.32
N ASP A 106 4.00 14.93 15.16
CA ASP A 106 3.69 14.77 16.58
C ASP A 106 2.39 14.01 16.85
N THR A 107 1.47 14.01 15.87
CA THR A 107 0.18 13.29 15.97
C THR A 107 0.30 11.78 15.79
N VAL A 108 1.43 11.26 15.28
CA VAL A 108 1.62 9.84 14.94
C VAL A 108 1.55 8.93 16.17
N SER A 109 2.09 9.38 17.31
CA SER A 109 2.15 8.60 18.56
C SER A 109 0.78 8.04 18.99
N ALA A 110 -0.29 8.81 18.82
CA ALA A 110 -1.64 8.37 19.16
C ALA A 110 -2.11 7.19 18.30
N TYR A 111 -1.68 7.11 17.03
CA TYR A 111 -2.00 5.98 16.15
C TYR A 111 -1.12 4.78 16.47
N GLU A 112 0.18 4.97 16.76
CA GLU A 112 1.08 3.87 17.17
C GLU A 112 0.61 3.16 18.43
N GLU A 113 0.16 3.91 19.44
CA GLU A 113 -0.39 3.35 20.68
C GLU A 113 -1.60 2.44 20.39
N ILE A 114 -2.49 2.88 19.50
CA ILE A 114 -3.63 2.07 19.06
C ILE A 114 -3.14 0.83 18.30
N ALA A 115 -2.29 0.99 17.27
CA ALA A 115 -1.82 -0.11 16.44
C ALA A 115 -1.13 -1.21 17.25
N THR A 116 -0.33 -0.83 18.24
CA THR A 116 0.33 -1.74 19.20
C THR A 116 -0.69 -2.57 19.98
N GLY A 117 -1.84 -2.00 20.33
CA GLY A 117 -2.92 -2.72 21.02
C GLY A 117 -3.60 -3.80 20.17
N TYR A 118 -3.49 -3.72 18.84
CA TYR A 118 -4.14 -4.62 17.89
C TYR A 118 -3.18 -5.46 17.05
N ASP A 119 -1.86 -5.37 17.30
CA ASP A 119 -0.82 -6.10 16.53
C ASP A 119 -0.98 -5.88 15.01
N THR A 120 -1.21 -4.62 14.64
CA THR A 120 -1.43 -4.19 13.25
C THR A 120 -0.23 -3.40 12.75
N ASP A 121 0.27 -3.78 11.57
CA ASP A 121 1.38 -3.09 10.93
C ASP A 121 0.97 -1.67 10.53
N LEU A 122 1.77 -0.69 10.96
CA LEU A 122 1.52 0.74 10.77
C LEU A 122 2.66 1.36 9.98
N PHE A 123 2.33 2.08 8.91
CA PHE A 123 3.31 2.77 8.07
C PHE A 123 2.94 4.25 7.91
N LEU A 124 3.93 5.09 7.63
CA LEU A 124 3.73 6.52 7.38
C LEU A 124 3.71 6.84 5.90
N ILE A 125 2.81 7.75 5.54
CA ILE A 125 2.87 8.46 4.25
C ILE A 125 3.00 9.95 4.55
N VAL A 126 4.12 10.54 4.12
CA VAL A 126 4.41 11.95 4.38
C VAL A 126 4.02 12.78 3.17
N THR A 127 2.96 13.58 3.28
CA THR A 127 2.46 14.45 2.22
C THR A 127 2.91 15.89 2.38
N ARG A 128 2.83 16.64 1.27
CA ARG A 128 3.30 18.03 1.16
C ARG A 128 4.75 18.19 1.59
N MET A 129 5.54 17.14 1.37
CA MET A 129 6.96 17.15 1.69
C MET A 129 7.67 18.18 0.80
N ARG A 130 8.53 19.00 1.40
CA ARG A 130 9.51 19.82 0.69
C ARG A 130 10.90 19.24 0.91
N GLN A 131 11.82 19.58 0.02
CA GLN A 131 13.23 19.18 0.17
C GLN A 131 13.83 19.62 1.52
N ALA A 132 13.38 20.76 2.05
CA ALA A 132 13.82 21.30 3.33
C ALA A 132 13.39 20.44 4.54
N ASP A 133 12.32 19.65 4.42
CA ASP A 133 11.77 18.84 5.51
C ASP A 133 12.50 17.51 5.68
N ARG A 134 13.40 17.17 4.75
CA ARG A 134 14.07 15.85 4.71
C ARG A 134 14.82 15.51 5.98
N GLU A 135 15.50 16.47 6.60
CA GLU A 135 16.23 16.24 7.85
C GLU A 135 15.28 16.03 9.03
N LEU A 136 14.14 16.74 9.05
CA LEU A 136 13.11 16.57 10.05
C LEU A 136 12.53 15.14 9.99
N ILE A 137 12.16 14.66 8.78
CA ILE A 137 11.63 13.30 8.63
C ILE A 137 12.68 12.24 8.99
N ARG A 138 13.94 12.45 8.62
CA ARG A 138 15.03 11.52 8.99
C ARG A 138 15.30 11.42 10.48
N ALA A 139 15.04 12.50 11.22
CA ALA A 139 15.23 12.54 12.67
C ALA A 139 13.98 12.06 13.44
N PHE A 140 12.86 11.83 12.74
CA PHE A 140 11.64 11.36 13.34
C PHE A 140 11.77 9.89 13.78
N ASP A 141 11.44 9.64 15.04
CA ASP A 141 11.43 8.30 15.65
C ASP A 141 9.97 7.83 15.72
N GLY A 142 9.60 6.93 14.81
CA GLY A 142 8.23 6.42 14.67
C GLY A 142 8.15 5.34 13.58
N PRO A 143 6.97 5.09 12.97
CA PRO A 143 6.80 3.97 12.06
C PRO A 143 7.59 4.19 10.77
N GLU A 144 7.84 3.09 10.07
CA GLU A 144 8.53 3.12 8.79
C GLU A 144 7.78 4.01 7.78
N VAL A 145 8.53 4.82 7.04
CA VAL A 145 7.97 5.69 6.00
C VAL A 145 7.85 4.90 4.71
N ALA A 146 6.62 4.63 4.31
CA ALA A 146 6.29 3.91 3.08
C ALA A 146 6.39 4.77 1.82
N GLU A 147 6.01 6.06 1.91
CA GLU A 147 6.00 6.93 0.72
C GLU A 147 6.08 8.43 1.08
N TYR A 148 6.66 9.20 0.17
CA TYR A 148 6.67 10.66 0.21
C TYR A 148 5.83 11.24 -0.93
N VAL A 149 4.82 12.04 -0.60
CA VAL A 149 4.08 12.85 -1.57
C VAL A 149 4.57 14.29 -1.46
N TYR A 150 5.39 14.71 -2.42
CA TYR A 150 5.94 16.07 -2.45
C TYR A 150 4.84 17.13 -2.67
N GLU A 151 5.10 18.34 -2.21
CA GLU A 151 4.21 19.47 -2.48
C GLU A 151 4.15 19.77 -3.98
N ASP A 152 2.98 19.57 -4.57
CA ASP A 152 2.68 19.90 -5.95
C ASP A 152 1.35 20.66 -6.01
N ALA A 153 1.35 21.80 -6.67
CA ALA A 153 0.16 22.64 -6.85
C ALA A 153 -0.86 22.05 -7.83
N ALA A 154 -0.48 21.06 -8.65
CA ALA A 154 -1.41 20.32 -9.50
C ALA A 154 -2.37 19.44 -8.67
N ILE A 155 -1.87 18.84 -7.58
CA ILE A 155 -2.67 17.96 -6.71
C ILE A 155 -3.91 18.66 -6.15
N PRO A 156 -3.82 19.78 -5.39
CA PRO A 156 -5.01 20.42 -4.85
C PRO A 156 -5.94 20.94 -5.95
N ARG A 157 -5.41 21.37 -7.11
CA ARG A 157 -6.23 21.82 -8.24
C ARG A 157 -7.07 20.67 -8.82
N ALA A 158 -6.46 19.50 -9.02
CA ALA A 158 -7.18 18.32 -9.50
C ALA A 158 -8.26 17.89 -8.50
N MET A 159 -7.90 17.80 -7.21
CA MET A 159 -8.86 17.44 -6.16
C MET A 159 -10.03 18.45 -6.05
N GLU A 160 -9.77 19.75 -6.22
CA GLU A 160 -10.81 20.81 -6.25
C GLU A 160 -11.69 20.74 -7.50
N ALA A 161 -11.19 20.17 -8.59
CA ALA A 161 -11.92 19.94 -9.83
C ALA A 161 -12.65 18.58 -9.86
N ASP A 162 -12.65 17.84 -8.75
CA ASP A 162 -13.13 16.45 -8.67
C ASP A 162 -12.42 15.50 -9.65
N GLU A 163 -11.15 15.78 -9.96
CA GLU A 163 -10.28 14.99 -10.85
C GLU A 163 -9.24 14.20 -10.05
N ILE A 164 -8.86 13.02 -10.56
CA ILE A 164 -7.78 12.21 -9.98
C ILE A 164 -6.44 12.91 -10.29
N PRO A 165 -5.61 13.24 -9.28
CA PRO A 165 -4.32 13.87 -9.53
C PRO A 165 -3.38 12.98 -10.32
N THR A 166 -2.76 13.52 -11.36
CA THR A 166 -1.66 12.85 -12.06
C THR A 166 -0.35 13.21 -11.38
N LEU A 167 0.42 12.19 -11.02
CA LEU A 167 1.76 12.34 -10.50
C LEU A 167 2.73 11.82 -11.57
N GLU A 168 3.42 12.76 -12.23
CA GLU A 168 4.38 12.43 -13.29
C GLU A 168 5.54 11.58 -12.72
N ASP A 169 5.96 10.56 -13.49
CA ASP A 169 7.16 9.75 -13.25
C ASP A 169 7.24 8.88 -11.97
N ARG A 170 6.16 8.12 -11.69
CA ARG A 170 6.04 7.00 -10.72
C ARG A 170 5.59 7.44 -9.33
N THR A 171 4.47 6.91 -8.83
CA THR A 171 3.99 7.23 -7.47
C THR A 171 3.04 6.19 -6.89
N VAL A 172 3.11 6.08 -5.56
CA VAL A 172 2.26 5.34 -4.59
C VAL A 172 2.22 3.82 -4.70
N GLU A 173 2.77 3.21 -5.74
CA GLU A 173 2.89 1.73 -5.82
C GLU A 173 3.76 1.14 -4.69
N ALA A 174 4.63 1.93 -4.05
CA ALA A 174 5.38 1.50 -2.84
C ALA A 174 4.44 1.15 -1.67
N VAL A 175 3.34 1.91 -1.50
CA VAL A 175 2.27 1.60 -0.52
C VAL A 175 1.69 0.22 -0.78
N LEU A 176 1.60 -0.21 -2.05
CA LEU A 176 1.10 -1.52 -2.42
C LEU A 176 2.12 -2.63 -2.16
N ILE A 177 3.40 -2.38 -2.47
CA ILE A 177 4.50 -3.34 -2.27
C ILE A 177 4.67 -3.66 -0.78
N GLU A 178 4.70 -2.64 0.07
CA GLU A 178 4.84 -2.80 1.53
C GLU A 178 3.57 -3.35 2.18
N ALA A 179 2.37 -2.94 1.73
CA ALA A 179 1.11 -3.50 2.22
C ALA A 179 0.93 -4.98 1.87
N LEU A 180 1.36 -5.42 0.68
CA LEU A 180 1.08 -6.78 0.21
C LEU A 180 2.01 -7.81 0.80
N GLN A 181 3.29 -7.48 0.92
CA GLN A 181 4.28 -8.39 1.47
C GLN A 181 5.56 -7.62 1.84
N PRO A 182 5.67 -7.13 3.08
CA PRO A 182 6.83 -6.34 3.51
C PRO A 182 8.11 -7.18 3.51
N ASP A 183 7.99 -8.49 3.72
CA ASP A 183 9.13 -9.41 3.73
C ASP A 183 9.61 -9.77 2.33
N ARG A 184 10.67 -9.11 1.87
CA ARG A 184 11.33 -9.42 0.59
C ARG A 184 12.05 -10.76 0.66
N LEU A 185 11.89 -11.57 -0.38
CA LEU A 185 12.58 -12.85 -0.53
C LEU A 185 13.37 -12.87 -1.85
N GLU A 186 14.48 -13.59 -1.84
CA GLU A 186 15.19 -13.94 -3.07
C GLU A 186 14.32 -14.85 -3.96
N PRO A 187 14.46 -14.80 -5.30
CA PRO A 187 13.56 -15.49 -6.23
C PRO A 187 13.31 -16.98 -5.91
N ASP A 188 14.37 -17.75 -5.66
CA ASP A 188 14.25 -19.19 -5.36
C ASP A 188 13.55 -19.43 -4.01
N ALA A 189 13.89 -18.64 -3.00
CA ALA A 189 13.28 -18.76 -1.67
C ALA A 189 11.79 -18.36 -1.69
N ALA A 190 11.44 -17.37 -2.52
CA ALA A 190 10.08 -16.93 -2.75
C ALA A 190 9.25 -18.04 -3.43
N LEU A 191 9.79 -18.67 -4.47
CA LEU A 191 9.16 -19.81 -5.13
C LEU A 191 8.96 -20.99 -4.17
N ASP A 192 10.01 -21.37 -3.45
CA ASP A 192 9.93 -22.43 -2.42
C ASP A 192 8.86 -22.12 -1.35
N ALA A 193 8.69 -20.85 -0.97
CA ALA A 193 7.69 -20.45 0.01
C ALA A 193 6.26 -20.59 -0.51
N LEU A 194 6.01 -20.30 -1.80
CA LEU A 194 4.73 -20.54 -2.46
C LEU A 194 4.46 -22.04 -2.63
N GLU A 195 5.41 -22.81 -3.16
CA GLU A 195 5.25 -24.24 -3.42
C GLU A 195 5.00 -25.03 -2.14
N ALA A 196 5.72 -24.69 -1.07
CA ALA A 196 5.52 -25.29 0.24
C ALA A 196 4.31 -24.73 1.00
N ARG A 197 3.56 -23.80 0.39
CA ARG A 197 2.40 -23.11 0.97
C ARG A 197 2.67 -22.43 2.31
N ARG A 198 3.92 -22.00 2.51
CA ARG A 198 4.31 -21.20 3.69
C ARG A 198 3.82 -19.77 3.55
N ARG A 199 3.63 -19.29 2.31
CA ARG A 199 3.08 -17.98 1.99
C ARG A 199 2.09 -18.10 0.83
N SER A 200 1.07 -17.25 0.84
CA SER A 200 0.09 -17.12 -0.26
C SER A 200 0.48 -16.05 -1.28
N VAL A 201 1.27 -15.07 -0.86
CA VAL A 201 1.86 -14.00 -1.66
C VAL A 201 3.33 -13.88 -1.28
N VAL A 202 4.20 -13.61 -2.23
CA VAL A 202 5.62 -13.30 -2.01
C VAL A 202 6.02 -12.04 -2.79
N ASN A 203 7.05 -11.36 -2.30
CA ASN A 203 7.60 -10.15 -2.88
C ASN A 203 9.09 -10.34 -3.19
N VAL A 204 9.47 -10.10 -4.45
CA VAL A 204 10.85 -10.17 -4.93
C VAL A 204 11.26 -8.80 -5.45
N GLU A 205 12.33 -8.25 -4.89
CA GLU A 205 12.96 -7.03 -5.38
C GLU A 205 13.71 -7.29 -6.69
N VAL A 206 13.59 -6.38 -7.66
CA VAL A 206 14.24 -6.50 -8.96
C VAL A 206 14.91 -5.19 -9.37
N THR A 207 16.14 -5.30 -9.85
CA THR A 207 17.00 -4.16 -10.19
C THR A 207 16.65 -3.54 -11.53
N ASP A 208 16.09 -4.32 -12.46
CA ASP A 208 15.66 -3.84 -13.77
C ASP A 208 14.49 -4.63 -14.37
N ARG A 209 13.93 -4.09 -15.44
CA ARG A 209 12.80 -4.70 -16.14
C ARG A 209 13.12 -6.08 -16.72
N SER A 210 14.35 -6.32 -17.17
CA SER A 210 14.73 -7.63 -17.73
C SER A 210 14.80 -8.71 -16.65
N GLN A 211 15.29 -8.35 -15.46
CA GLN A 211 15.23 -9.22 -14.30
C GLN A 211 13.78 -9.46 -13.86
N ALA A 212 12.95 -8.41 -13.86
CA ALA A 212 11.52 -8.54 -13.57
C ALA A 212 10.84 -9.56 -14.48
N ASP A 213 11.03 -9.44 -15.79
CA ASP A 213 10.46 -10.36 -16.76
C ASP A 213 10.98 -11.80 -16.54
N ALA A 214 12.27 -11.99 -16.20
CA ALA A 214 12.80 -13.32 -15.89
C ALA A 214 12.18 -13.94 -14.64
N VAL A 215 12.02 -13.15 -13.56
CA VAL A 215 11.40 -13.59 -12.31
C VAL A 215 9.91 -13.87 -12.50
N MET A 216 9.18 -13.03 -13.23
CA MET A 216 7.78 -13.28 -13.58
C MET A 216 7.62 -14.59 -14.35
N ASN A 217 8.42 -14.80 -15.40
CA ASN A 217 8.40 -16.04 -16.17
C ASN A 217 8.68 -17.28 -15.30
N MET A 218 9.59 -17.17 -14.32
CA MET A 218 9.88 -18.26 -13.39
C MET A 218 8.63 -18.68 -12.60
N PHE A 219 7.93 -17.72 -12.00
CA PHE A 219 6.70 -17.98 -11.24
C PHE A 219 5.54 -18.43 -12.12
N GLU A 220 5.35 -17.82 -13.29
CA GLU A 220 4.30 -18.19 -14.25
C GLU A 220 4.49 -19.62 -14.76
N ASN A 221 5.73 -20.03 -15.04
CA ASN A 221 6.05 -21.41 -15.44
C ASN A 221 5.79 -22.42 -14.31
N ALA A 222 5.84 -21.99 -13.05
CA ALA A 222 5.43 -22.78 -11.90
C ALA A 222 3.90 -22.75 -11.64
N GLY A 223 3.14 -21.99 -12.44
CA GLY A 223 1.68 -21.90 -12.36
C GLY A 223 1.16 -20.87 -11.37
N HIS A 224 1.97 -19.87 -11.00
CA HIS A 224 1.58 -18.79 -10.10
C HIS A 224 1.14 -17.54 -10.87
N LEU A 225 0.32 -16.71 -10.22
CA LEU A 225 -0.05 -15.38 -10.72
C LEU A 225 1.06 -14.39 -10.36
N THR A 226 1.37 -13.46 -11.26
CA THR A 226 2.49 -12.51 -11.12
C THR A 226 2.06 -11.11 -11.49
N ALA A 227 2.69 -10.11 -10.87
CA ALA A 227 2.55 -8.72 -11.28
C ALA A 227 3.82 -7.93 -10.95
N TYR A 228 4.19 -7.01 -11.84
CA TYR A 228 5.29 -6.08 -11.63
C TYR A 228 4.79 -4.73 -11.09
N TYR A 229 5.53 -4.16 -10.16
CA TYR A 229 5.28 -2.86 -9.54
C TYR A 229 6.57 -2.02 -9.59
N GLY A 230 6.49 -0.78 -10.05
CA GLY A 230 7.67 0.09 -10.14
C GLY A 230 8.04 0.68 -8.78
N CYS A 231 9.32 0.64 -8.39
CA CYS A 231 9.77 1.32 -7.18
C CYS A 231 10.03 2.80 -7.45
N ASN A 232 9.65 3.63 -6.47
CA ASN A 232 9.98 5.06 -6.43
C ASN A 232 11.30 5.36 -5.69
N CYS A 233 11.90 4.35 -5.06
CA CYS A 233 13.05 4.48 -4.17
C CYS A 233 14.37 4.83 -4.88
N THR A 234 14.44 4.82 -6.21
CA THR A 234 15.66 5.06 -7.04
C THR A 234 16.81 4.05 -6.84
N TYR A 235 16.69 3.08 -5.93
CA TYR A 235 17.72 2.07 -5.64
C TYR A 235 17.58 0.79 -6.49
N HIS A 236 16.36 0.49 -6.93
CA HIS A 236 16.04 -0.61 -7.83
C HIS A 236 14.82 -0.23 -8.67
N ASP A 237 14.60 -0.91 -9.78
CA ASP A 237 13.53 -0.53 -10.72
C ASP A 237 12.14 -0.93 -10.22
N GLY A 238 12.01 -2.02 -9.46
CA GLY A 238 10.69 -2.45 -8.99
C GLY A 238 10.67 -3.73 -8.18
N HIS A 239 9.48 -4.31 -8.11
CA HIS A 239 9.17 -5.54 -7.42
C HIS A 239 8.32 -6.44 -8.29
N VAL A 240 8.55 -7.74 -8.19
CA VAL A 240 7.64 -8.77 -8.68
C VAL A 240 6.92 -9.37 -7.48
N LEU A 241 5.60 -9.25 -7.48
CA LEU A 241 4.76 -10.01 -6.56
C LEU A 241 4.29 -11.28 -7.26
N ALA A 242 4.28 -12.38 -6.53
CA ALA A 242 3.71 -13.64 -7.01
C ALA A 242 2.74 -14.21 -5.97
N ARG A 243 1.65 -14.82 -6.46
CA ARG A 243 0.58 -15.37 -5.64
C ARG A 243 0.20 -16.77 -6.12
N MET A 244 -0.16 -17.63 -5.17
CA MET A 244 -0.86 -18.87 -5.52
C MET A 244 -2.20 -18.56 -6.20
N PRO A 245 -2.62 -19.33 -7.22
CA PRO A 245 -3.94 -19.19 -7.83
C PRO A 245 -5.09 -19.34 -6.83
#